data_AF-A0A3D0DMH7-F1
#
_entry.id   AF-A0A3D0DMH7-F1
#
_cell.length_a   1.000
_cell.length_b   1.000
_cell.length_c   1.000
_cell.angle_alpha   90.00
_cell.angle_beta   90.00
_cell.angle_gamma   90.00
#
_symmetry.space_group_name_H-M   'P 1'
#
loop_
_entity.id
_entity.type
_entity.pdbx_description
1 polymer ?
#
loop_
_entity_poly.entity_id
_entity_poly.type
_entity_poly.pdbx_seq_one_letter_code
_entity_poly.pdbx_strand_id
1 'polypeptide(L)'
;MNNLIDNNIITFDKDSDTITINPVSSSVKGSVRAIASKSHAHRLLIAAALSEEKTNIITPDTSKDIEATIGCLNSLGANIIRGNGHISVKPID
;
A
#
# COMPACT_ATOMS: atom_id res chain seq x y z
N MET A 1 -24.69 10.97 -13.22
CA MET A 1 -25.32 10.48 -11.97
C MET A 1 -24.25 10.60 -10.90
N ASN A 2 -24.27 11.73 -10.18
CA ASN A 2 -23.17 12.17 -9.31
C ASN A 2 -23.29 11.43 -7.98
N ASN A 3 -22.37 10.50 -7.72
CA ASN A 3 -22.20 9.91 -6.40
C ASN A 3 -21.45 10.89 -5.50
N LEU A 4 -22.14 11.96 -5.09
CA LEU A 4 -21.74 12.80 -3.98
C LEU A 4 -22.00 11.99 -2.71
N ILE A 5 -20.94 11.62 -1.99
CA ILE A 5 -21.07 11.24 -0.59
C ILE A 5 -21.34 12.54 0.16
N ASP A 6 -22.60 12.98 0.12
CA ASP A 6 -23.02 14.31 0.49
C ASP A 6 -23.37 14.33 1.99
N ASN A 7 -22.33 14.46 2.80
CA ASN A 7 -22.46 15.11 4.09
C ASN A 7 -21.69 16.41 3.91
N ASN A 8 -22.31 17.59 4.12
CA ASN A 8 -21.81 18.98 3.90
C ASN A 8 -20.36 19.34 4.37
N ILE A 9 -19.59 18.36 4.82
CA ILE A 9 -18.25 18.37 5.36
C ILE A 9 -17.20 17.91 4.31
N ILE A 10 -17.52 17.00 3.39
CA ILE A 10 -16.56 16.48 2.39
C ILE A 10 -17.22 16.41 1.02
N THR A 11 -16.59 17.01 0.00
CA THR A 11 -17.06 16.98 -1.39
C THR A 11 -15.94 16.50 -2.31
N PHE A 12 -16.26 15.64 -3.27
CA PHE A 12 -15.34 15.18 -4.32
C PHE A 12 -15.83 15.67 -5.69
N ASP A 13 -15.00 16.46 -6.36
CA ASP A 13 -15.18 16.85 -7.76
C ASP A 13 -14.35 15.93 -8.65
N LYS A 14 -15.06 15.11 -9.44
CA LYS A 14 -14.47 14.11 -10.32
C LYS A 14 -13.82 14.73 -11.58
N ASP A 15 -14.28 15.90 -12.00
CA ASP A 15 -13.79 16.53 -13.23
C ASP A 15 -12.47 17.29 -12.97
N SER A 16 -12.29 17.81 -11.76
CA SER A 16 -11.07 18.52 -11.34
C SER A 16 -10.15 17.72 -10.40
N ASP A 17 -10.48 16.47 -10.10
CA ASP A 17 -9.78 15.60 -9.13
C ASP A 17 -9.54 16.29 -7.77
N THR A 18 -10.51 17.11 -7.33
CA THR A 18 -10.39 17.93 -6.13
C THR A 18 -11.26 17.39 -5.01
N ILE A 19 -10.67 17.28 -3.80
CA ILE A 19 -11.39 17.00 -2.56
C ILE A 19 -11.45 18.29 -1.74
N THR A 20 -12.66 18.73 -1.39
CA THR A 20 -12.88 19.86 -0.49
C THR A 20 -13.33 19.35 0.88
N ILE A 21 -12.70 19.86 1.94
CA ILE A 21 -13.05 19.56 3.33
C ILE A 21 -13.50 20.86 4.00
N ASN A 22 -14.74 20.88 4.45
CA ASN A 22 -15.35 22.00 5.19
C ASN A 22 -15.42 21.62 6.68
N PRO A 23 -14.40 21.93 7.49
CA PRO A 23 -14.37 21.52 8.89
C PRO A 23 -15.48 22.22 9.68
N VAL A 24 -16.24 21.45 10.47
CA VAL A 24 -17.30 21.97 11.36
C VAL A 24 -16.78 22.61 12.65
N SER A 25 -15.48 22.44 12.95
CA SER A 25 -14.80 23.01 14.13
C SER A 25 -13.40 23.50 13.78
N SER A 26 -12.90 24.49 14.52
CA SER A 26 -11.54 25.06 14.35
C SER A 26 -10.40 24.17 14.87
N SER A 27 -10.72 23.00 15.43
CA SER A 27 -9.74 22.03 15.90
C SER A 27 -10.24 20.61 15.64
N VAL A 28 -9.41 19.80 14.97
CA VAL A 28 -9.62 18.36 14.76
C VAL A 28 -8.59 17.62 15.61
N LYS A 29 -9.06 16.69 16.44
CA LYS A 29 -8.22 15.83 17.28
C LYS A 29 -8.72 14.40 17.18
N GLY A 30 -7.79 13.45 17.08
CA GLY A 30 -8.09 12.03 16.96
C GLY A 30 -6.82 11.20 16.77
N SER A 31 -6.98 9.90 16.56
CA SER A 31 -5.87 9.00 16.24
C SER A 31 -6.29 8.08 15.10
N VAL A 32 -5.37 7.86 14.17
CA VAL A 32 -5.53 6.93 13.05
C VAL A 32 -4.37 5.96 13.08
N ARG A 33 -4.63 4.69 12.79
CA ARG A 33 -3.58 3.70 12.62
C ARG A 33 -2.80 4.03 11.35
N ALA A 34 -1.49 4.20 11.47
CA ALA A 34 -0.63 4.33 10.31
C ALA A 34 -0.68 3.05 9.47
N ILE A 35 -0.91 3.19 8.16
CA ILE A 35 -0.78 2.09 7.20
C ILE A 35 0.70 1.77 6.97
N ALA A 36 0.99 0.57 6.48
CA ALA A 36 2.35 0.20 6.13
C ALA A 36 2.91 1.14 5.04
N SER A 37 4.15 1.59 5.21
CA SER A 37 4.80 2.46 4.22
C SER A 37 5.12 1.66 2.95
N LYS A 38 4.54 2.11 1.84
CA LYS A 38 4.78 1.54 0.51
C LYS A 38 6.27 1.46 0.17
N SER A 39 7.01 2.57 0.34
CA SER A 39 8.44 2.62 0.04
C SER A 39 9.27 1.66 0.89
N HIS A 40 8.86 1.39 2.14
CA HIS A 40 9.51 0.36 2.95
C HIS A 40 9.23 -1.05 2.41
N ALA A 41 7.98 -1.33 2.00
CA ALA A 41 7.63 -2.64 1.42
C ALA A 41 8.48 -2.95 0.18
N HIS A 42 8.65 -1.98 -0.74
CA HIS A 42 9.51 -2.17 -1.92
C HIS A 42 10.95 -2.51 -1.57
N ARG A 43 11.56 -1.77 -0.64
CA ARG A 43 12.96 -2.00 -0.23
C ARG A 43 13.12 -3.36 0.43
N LEU A 44 12.18 -3.75 1.28
CA LEU A 44 12.19 -5.06 1.94
C LEU A 44 12.05 -6.20 0.93
N LEU A 45 11.17 -6.06 -0.07
CA LEU A 45 11.01 -7.06 -1.13
C LEU A 45 12.29 -7.25 -1.95
N ILE A 46 12.94 -6.15 -2.34
CA ILE A 46 14.20 -6.21 -3.10
C ILE A 46 15.30 -6.85 -2.25
N ALA A 47 15.45 -6.43 -0.99
CA ALA A 47 16.45 -6.98 -0.09
C ALA A 47 16.23 -8.49 0.15
N ALA A 48 14.98 -8.91 0.34
CA ALA A 48 14.61 -10.31 0.53
C ALA A 48 14.82 -11.16 -0.74
N ALA A 49 14.62 -10.59 -1.93
CA ALA A 49 14.86 -11.31 -3.19
C ALA A 49 16.36 -11.51 -3.47
N LEU A 50 17.21 -10.64 -2.90
CA LEU A 50 18.67 -10.67 -3.06
C LEU A 50 19.39 -11.26 -1.83
N SER A 51 18.67 -11.72 -0.81
CA SER A 51 19.28 -12.35 0.37
C SER A 51 19.67 -13.80 0.09
N GLU A 52 20.47 -14.40 0.97
CA GLU A 52 20.86 -15.81 0.85
C GLU A 52 19.72 -16.77 1.28
N GLU A 53 18.82 -16.30 2.16
CA GLU A 53 17.84 -17.13 2.84
C GLU A 53 16.40 -16.68 2.57
N LYS A 54 15.47 -17.62 2.76
CA LYS A 54 14.04 -17.34 2.69
C LYS A 54 13.64 -16.29 3.75
N THR A 55 12.93 -15.26 3.32
CA THR A 55 12.50 -14.15 4.17
C THR A 55 10.98 -14.01 4.22
N ASN A 56 10.42 -13.72 5.40
CA ASN A 56 9.01 -13.40 5.56
C ASN A 56 8.84 -11.92 5.97
N ILE A 57 8.07 -11.18 5.19
CA ILE A 57 7.78 -9.76 5.42
C ILE A 57 6.35 -9.64 5.93
N ILE A 58 6.16 -9.06 7.12
CA ILE A 58 4.83 -8.78 7.67
C ILE A 58 4.31 -7.48 7.03
N THR A 59 3.25 -7.59 6.23
CA THR A 59 2.60 -6.44 5.62
C THR A 59 1.12 -6.76 5.37
N PRO A 60 0.19 -6.16 6.13
CA PRO A 60 -1.24 -6.35 5.91
C PRO A 60 -1.71 -5.67 4.62
N ASP A 61 -1.07 -4.57 4.26
CA ASP A 61 -1.45 -3.73 3.13
C ASP A 61 -0.72 -4.12 1.85
N THR A 62 -1.34 -3.84 0.70
CA THR A 62 -0.71 -3.88 -0.62
C THR A 62 -1.12 -2.68 -1.45
N SER A 63 -0.45 -2.51 -2.58
CA SER A 63 -0.82 -1.60 -3.64
C SER A 63 -0.50 -2.25 -4.99
N LYS A 64 -1.03 -1.67 -6.08
CA LYS A 64 -0.64 -2.08 -7.44
C LYS A 64 0.87 -2.01 -7.65
N ASP A 65 1.54 -1.04 -7.03
CA ASP A 65 3.00 -0.89 -7.12
C ASP A 65 3.74 -2.06 -6.43
N ILE A 66 3.25 -2.51 -5.27
CA ILE A 66 3.80 -3.67 -4.55
C ILE A 66 3.64 -4.93 -5.39
N GLU A 67 2.44 -5.16 -5.94
CA GLU A 67 2.17 -6.33 -6.80
C GLU A 67 3.03 -6.29 -8.08
N ALA A 68 3.24 -5.11 -8.68
CA ALA A 68 4.15 -4.95 -9.81
C ALA A 68 5.60 -5.29 -9.44
N THR A 69 6.06 -4.88 -8.27
CA THR A 69 7.41 -5.20 -7.77
C THR A 69 7.58 -6.70 -7.56
N ILE A 70 6.58 -7.36 -6.96
CA ILE A 70 6.54 -8.82 -6.79
C ILE A 70 6.63 -9.50 -8.16
N GLY A 71 5.85 -9.06 -9.15
CA GLY A 71 5.87 -9.60 -10.51
C GLY A 71 7.24 -9.46 -11.18
N CYS A 72 7.89 -8.30 -11.06
CA CYS A 72 9.25 -8.08 -11.56
C CYS A 72 10.25 -9.03 -10.91
N LEU A 73 10.25 -9.13 -9.58
CA LEU A 73 11.18 -10.00 -8.84
C LEU A 73 10.94 -11.48 -9.13
N ASN A 74 9.69 -11.91 -9.27
CA ASN A 74 9.36 -13.27 -9.70
C ASN A 74 9.89 -13.55 -11.12
N SER A 75 9.79 -12.59 -12.02
CA SER A 75 10.34 -12.70 -13.38
C SER A 75 11.87 -12.77 -13.41
N LEU A 76 12.54 -12.20 -12.39
CA LEU A 76 13.98 -12.28 -12.20
C LEU A 76 14.44 -13.59 -11.54
N GLY A 77 13.53 -14.45 -11.09
CA GLY A 77 13.86 -15.76 -10.53
C GLY A 77 13.56 -15.93 -9.04
N ALA A 78 13.07 -14.89 -8.35
CA ALA A 78 12.57 -15.06 -6.99
C ALA A 78 11.29 -15.91 -7.00
N ASN A 79 10.96 -16.55 -5.88
CA ASN A 79 9.63 -17.12 -5.68
C ASN A 79 8.96 -16.41 -4.51
N ILE A 80 8.07 -15.48 -4.84
CA ILE A 80 7.37 -14.62 -3.90
C ILE A 80 5.88 -14.98 -3.88
N ILE A 81 5.40 -15.38 -2.70
CA ILE A 81 4.01 -15.78 -2.45
C ILE A 81 3.43 -14.90 -1.36
N ARG A 82 2.22 -14.38 -1.62
CA ARG A 82 1.50 -13.56 -0.65
C ARG A 82 0.49 -14.39 0.13
N GLY A 83 0.55 -14.27 1.45
CA GLY A 83 -0.40 -14.87 2.38
C GLY A 83 -1.21 -13.81 3.12
N ASN A 84 -2.04 -14.24 4.07
CA ASN A 84 -2.84 -13.32 4.86
C ASN A 84 -1.94 -12.53 5.82
N GLY A 85 -1.74 -11.24 5.55
CA GLY A 85 -0.93 -10.34 6.37
C GLY A 85 0.59 -10.45 6.22
N HIS A 86 1.10 -11.28 5.30
CA HIS A 86 2.54 -11.45 5.09
C HIS A 86 2.88 -11.82 3.65
N ILE A 87 4.14 -11.60 3.27
CA ILE A 87 4.73 -12.01 2.00
C ILE A 87 5.92 -12.92 2.30
N SER A 88 5.95 -14.09 1.67
CA SER A 88 7.07 -15.03 1.74
C SER A 88 7.91 -14.91 0.49
N VAL A 89 9.21 -14.70 0.64
CA VAL A 89 10.17 -14.50 -0.44
C VAL A 89 11.22 -15.60 -0.36
N LYS A 90 11.26 -16.47 -1.37
CA LYS A 90 12.45 -17.25 -1.68
C LYS A 90 13.34 -16.39 -2.61
N PRO A 91 14.64 -16.23 -2.32
CA PRO A 91 15.55 -15.44 -3.14
C PRO A 91 15.65 -15.92 -4.59
N ILE A 92 16.20 -15.05 -5.42
CA ILE A 92 16.62 -15.38 -6.78
C ILE A 92 17.74 -16.42 -6.70
N ASP A 93 17.63 -17.51 -7.46
CA ASP A 93 18.67 -18.54 -7.58
C ASP A 93 19.91 -18.02 -8.36
#